data_AF-A0AAD9GV01-F1
#
_entry.id   AF-A0AAD9GV01-F1
#
_cell.length_a   1.000
_cell.length_b   1.000
_cell.length_c   1.000
_cell.angle_alpha   90.00
_cell.angle_beta   90.00
_cell.angle_gamma   90.00
#
_symmetry.space_group_name_H-M   'P 1'
#
loop_
_entity.id
_entity.type
_entity.pdbx_description
1 polymer ?
#
loop_
_entity_poly.entity_id
_entity_poly.type
_entity_poly.pdbx_seq_one_letter_code
_entity_poly.pdbx_strand_id
1 'polypeptide(L)'
;MTAISTFKGFLASENTTIEFVYSTLQGDEVGSAFIKLLDRFVMHLAYSRGRGGEVRKKNTVMSYYRNVKNWLLEKYPRHRNTIEQRLLKMRRILERHCMKRQQGGVVTKAPACTKADVRLLVDGLYFDATSAKEYQDAALLCIMWYAFGRASDLAFIQKCNLSVSSGNVLFLRLICAKTSEEQGLSLFPDKTSFITCPLHAIGAALAMQTHPASSVLNLEHLAKSENLAKQL
;
A
#
# COMPACT_ATOMS: atom_id res chain seq x y z
N MET A 1 -26.17 -20.18 1.18
CA MET A 1 -25.08 -19.60 1.99
C MET A 1 -25.60 -18.33 2.63
N THR A 2 -25.43 -18.17 3.94
CA THR A 2 -25.93 -17.01 4.69
C THR A 2 -24.78 -16.02 4.95
N ALA A 3 -25.13 -14.80 5.36
CA ALA A 3 -24.13 -13.79 5.74
C ALA A 3 -23.22 -14.30 6.87
N ILE A 4 -23.81 -14.93 7.89
CA ILE A 4 -23.08 -15.48 9.05
C ILE A 4 -22.24 -16.70 8.66
N SER A 5 -22.73 -17.58 7.78
CA SER A 5 -21.92 -18.71 7.31
C SER A 5 -20.70 -18.24 6.50
N THR A 6 -20.86 -17.16 5.73
CA THR A 6 -19.76 -16.54 4.97
C THR A 6 -18.75 -15.89 5.91
N PHE A 7 -19.22 -15.23 6.97
CA PHE A 7 -18.36 -14.68 8.02
C PHE A 7 -17.57 -15.77 8.75
N LYS A 8 -18.20 -16.88 9.12
CA LYS A 8 -17.49 -18.04 9.72
C LYS A 8 -16.46 -18.63 8.76
N GLY A 9 -16.77 -18.73 7.47
CA GLY A 9 -15.81 -19.15 6.44
C GLY A 9 -14.61 -18.21 6.32
N PHE A 10 -14.84 -16.89 6.42
CA PHE A 10 -13.78 -15.89 6.50
C PHE A 10 -12.87 -16.12 7.71
N LEU A 11 -13.45 -16.31 8.90
CA LEU A 11 -12.67 -16.57 10.12
C LEU A 11 -11.82 -17.83 9.98
N ALA A 12 -12.38 -18.91 9.42
CA ALA A 12 -11.64 -20.13 9.15
C ALA A 12 -10.46 -19.90 8.18
N SER A 13 -10.64 -19.08 7.13
CA SER A 13 -9.55 -18.74 6.21
C SER A 13 -8.43 -17.90 6.84
N GLU A 14 -8.72 -17.21 7.94
CA GLU A 14 -7.74 -16.45 8.74
C GLU A 14 -7.21 -17.26 9.94
N ASN A 15 -7.44 -18.59 9.97
CA ASN A 15 -7.11 -19.46 11.11
C ASN A 15 -7.60 -18.93 12.45
N THR A 16 -8.77 -18.29 12.45
CA THR A 16 -9.35 -17.62 13.62
C THR A 16 -10.70 -18.24 13.97
N THR A 17 -11.03 -18.26 15.26
CA THR A 17 -12.33 -18.76 15.74
C THR A 17 -13.28 -17.62 16.11
N ILE A 18 -14.58 -17.92 16.19
CA ILE A 18 -15.58 -16.92 16.56
C ILE A 18 -15.51 -16.54 18.05
N GLU A 19 -15.05 -17.48 18.87
CA GLU A 19 -14.77 -17.30 20.29
C GLU A 19 -13.63 -16.30 20.50
N PHE A 20 -12.55 -16.42 19.72
CA PHE A 20 -11.43 -15.46 19.76
C PHE A 20 -11.89 -14.05 19.38
N VAL A 21 -12.73 -13.93 18.34
CA VAL A 21 -13.33 -12.65 17.95
C VAL A 21 -14.14 -12.07 19.10
N TYR A 22 -14.95 -12.87 19.79
CA TYR A 22 -15.73 -12.40 20.92
C TYR A 22 -14.86 -11.90 22.07
N SER A 23 -13.85 -12.67 22.47
CA SER A 23 -12.90 -12.23 23.50
C SER A 23 -12.19 -10.93 23.11
N THR A 24 -11.79 -10.81 21.84
CA THR A 24 -11.12 -9.61 21.33
C THR A 24 -12.02 -8.38 21.35
N LEU A 25 -13.28 -8.52 20.93
CA LEU A 25 -14.24 -7.41 20.92
C LEU A 25 -14.73 -7.04 22.32
N GLN A 26 -14.81 -8.00 23.24
CA GLN A 26 -15.19 -7.75 24.63
C GLN A 26 -14.21 -6.80 25.33
N GLY A 27 -12.91 -6.93 25.03
CA GLY A 27 -11.84 -6.05 25.56
C GLY A 27 -11.56 -4.80 24.73
N ASP A 28 -12.29 -4.55 23.64
CA ASP A 28 -12.01 -3.47 22.69
C ASP A 28 -12.64 -2.14 23.12
N GLU A 29 -12.04 -1.44 24.09
CA GLU A 29 -12.63 -0.22 24.67
C GLU A 29 -12.98 0.87 23.63
N VAL A 30 -12.16 1.01 22.59
CA VAL A 30 -12.25 2.11 21.61
C VAL A 30 -12.88 1.67 20.27
N GLY A 31 -13.17 0.38 20.10
CA GLY A 31 -13.75 -0.16 18.86
C GLY A 31 -12.73 -0.36 17.71
N SER A 32 -11.43 -0.33 18.01
CA SER A 32 -10.35 -0.45 17.02
C SER A 32 -10.27 -1.86 16.44
N ALA A 33 -10.39 -2.88 17.29
CA ALA A 33 -10.40 -4.27 16.85
C ALA A 33 -11.66 -4.59 16.03
N PHE A 34 -12.80 -4.01 16.41
CA PHE A 34 -14.06 -4.12 15.65
C PHE A 34 -13.92 -3.58 14.23
N ILE A 35 -13.32 -2.40 14.09
CA ILE A 35 -13.08 -1.77 12.78
C ILE A 35 -12.15 -2.63 11.94
N LYS A 36 -11.02 -3.10 12.51
CA LYS A 36 -10.06 -3.94 11.79
C LYS A 36 -10.68 -5.26 11.32
N LEU A 37 -11.49 -5.89 12.16
CA LEU A 37 -12.22 -7.11 11.82
C LEU A 37 -13.16 -6.89 10.63
N LEU A 38 -13.97 -5.82 10.68
CA LEU A 38 -14.88 -5.52 9.58
C LEU A 38 -14.17 -5.06 8.31
N ASP A 39 -13.02 -4.39 8.42
CA ASP A 39 -12.19 -4.01 7.27
C ASP A 39 -11.68 -5.26 6.53
N ARG A 40 -11.12 -6.23 7.26
CA ARG A 40 -10.70 -7.53 6.70
C ARG A 40 -11.88 -8.30 6.11
N PHE A 41 -13.02 -8.32 6.81
CA PHE A 41 -14.22 -8.98 6.29
C PHE A 41 -14.76 -8.32 5.01
N VAL A 42 -14.72 -6.98 4.93
CA VAL A 42 -15.06 -6.22 3.71
C VAL A 42 -14.15 -6.61 2.56
N MET A 43 -12.85 -6.75 2.83
CA MET A 43 -11.88 -7.22 1.84
C MET A 43 -12.19 -8.65 1.39
N HIS A 44 -12.46 -9.56 2.32
CA HIS A 44 -12.88 -10.93 2.00
C HIS A 44 -14.14 -10.94 1.12
N LEU A 45 -15.18 -10.18 1.50
CA LEU A 45 -16.42 -10.07 0.74
C LEU A 45 -16.21 -9.52 -0.67
N ALA A 46 -15.30 -8.55 -0.82
CA ALA A 46 -14.98 -7.94 -2.10
C ALA A 46 -14.47 -8.96 -3.13
N TYR A 47 -13.83 -10.06 -2.69
CA TYR A 47 -13.31 -11.12 -3.55
C TYR A 47 -14.07 -12.46 -3.40
N SER A 48 -15.05 -12.52 -2.50
CA SER A 48 -15.80 -13.73 -2.24
C SER A 48 -16.53 -14.23 -3.50
N ARG A 49 -16.45 -15.55 -3.73
CA ARG A 49 -17.05 -16.22 -4.88
C ARG A 49 -18.31 -16.98 -4.50
N GLY A 50 -19.25 -17.09 -5.44
CA GLY A 50 -20.45 -17.90 -5.34
C GLY A 50 -20.18 -19.38 -5.65
N ARG A 51 -21.22 -20.21 -5.66
CA ARG A 51 -21.10 -21.65 -6.01
C ARG A 51 -20.59 -21.86 -7.44
N GLY A 52 -20.85 -20.94 -8.36
CA GLY A 52 -20.39 -20.99 -9.74
C GLY A 52 -18.98 -20.44 -9.97
N GLY A 53 -18.19 -20.18 -8.93
CA GLY A 53 -16.83 -19.62 -9.06
C GLY A 53 -16.77 -18.13 -9.43
N GLU A 54 -17.88 -17.54 -9.87
CA GLU A 54 -17.99 -16.10 -10.12
C GLU A 54 -17.97 -15.29 -8.82
N VAL A 55 -17.43 -14.07 -8.91
CA VAL A 55 -17.47 -13.09 -7.81
C VAL A 55 -18.92 -12.76 -7.48
N ARG A 56 -19.23 -12.64 -6.18
CA ARG A 56 -20.60 -12.33 -5.74
C ARG A 56 -21.11 -11.00 -6.27
N LYS A 57 -22.39 -10.99 -6.65
CA LYS A 57 -23.10 -9.77 -7.07
C LYS A 57 -23.10 -8.72 -5.96
N LYS A 58 -23.04 -7.43 -6.34
CA LYS A 58 -23.07 -6.27 -5.43
C LYS A 58 -24.13 -6.42 -4.35
N ASN A 59 -25.37 -6.70 -4.73
CA ASN A 59 -26.50 -6.76 -3.79
C ASN A 59 -26.28 -7.81 -2.69
N THR A 60 -25.70 -8.96 -3.04
CA THR A 60 -25.36 -10.02 -2.07
C THR A 60 -24.25 -9.57 -1.13
N VAL A 61 -23.18 -8.97 -1.66
CA VAL A 61 -22.05 -8.44 -0.88
C VAL A 61 -22.53 -7.39 0.13
N MET A 62 -23.32 -6.43 -0.33
CA MET A 62 -23.84 -5.36 0.54
C MET A 62 -24.79 -5.89 1.61
N SER A 63 -25.63 -6.88 1.27
CA SER A 63 -26.51 -7.54 2.22
C SER A 63 -25.72 -8.30 3.30
N TYR A 64 -24.67 -9.03 2.90
CA TYR A 64 -23.84 -9.78 3.85
C TYR A 64 -23.08 -8.87 4.80
N TYR A 65 -22.46 -7.82 4.28
CA TYR A 65 -21.81 -6.82 5.13
C TYR A 65 -22.79 -6.21 6.12
N ARG A 66 -23.98 -5.78 5.65
CA ARG A 66 -25.00 -5.19 6.51
C ARG A 66 -25.42 -6.14 7.63
N ASN A 67 -25.68 -7.40 7.29
CA ASN A 67 -26.18 -8.39 8.25
C ASN A 67 -25.13 -8.73 9.32
N VAL A 68 -23.87 -8.95 8.92
CA VAL A 68 -22.78 -9.23 9.87
C VAL A 68 -22.50 -8.02 10.75
N LYS A 69 -22.45 -6.81 10.16
CA LYS A 69 -22.26 -5.56 10.88
C LYS A 69 -23.34 -5.38 11.96
N ASN A 70 -24.61 -5.52 11.58
CA ASN A 70 -25.73 -5.34 12.51
C ASN A 70 -25.69 -6.42 13.60
N TRP A 71 -25.44 -7.67 13.25
CA TRP A 71 -25.32 -8.77 14.21
C TRP A 71 -24.20 -8.55 15.25
N LEU A 72 -23.04 -8.04 14.83
CA LEU A 72 -21.96 -7.70 15.76
C LEU A 72 -22.30 -6.47 16.61
N LEU A 73 -22.97 -5.45 16.05
CA LEU A 73 -23.39 -4.26 16.80
C LEU A 73 -24.52 -4.54 17.80
N GLU A 74 -25.38 -5.52 17.53
CA GLU A 74 -26.37 -6.01 18.49
C GLU A 74 -25.71 -6.66 19.71
N LYS A 75 -24.61 -7.40 19.49
CA LYS A 75 -23.83 -8.02 20.57
C LYS A 75 -22.96 -7.01 21.33
N TYR A 76 -22.43 -5.99 20.65
CA TYR A 76 -21.54 -4.98 21.24
C TYR A 76 -22.06 -3.56 21.00
N PRO A 77 -23.20 -3.17 21.60
CA PRO A 77 -23.85 -1.89 21.32
C PRO A 77 -23.00 -0.69 21.77
N ARG A 78 -22.10 -0.88 22.74
CA ARG A 78 -21.21 0.15 23.30
C ARG A 78 -20.34 0.83 22.22
N HIS A 79 -19.92 0.11 21.18
CA HIS A 79 -19.05 0.69 20.15
C HIS A 79 -19.81 1.49 19.09
N ARG A 80 -21.15 1.39 19.03
CA ARG A 80 -21.95 1.85 17.89
C ARG A 80 -21.68 3.31 17.53
N ASN A 81 -21.79 4.20 18.49
CA ASN A 81 -21.63 5.64 18.26
C ASN A 81 -20.17 5.99 17.86
N THR A 82 -19.19 5.27 18.40
CA THR A 82 -17.76 5.51 18.17
C THR A 82 -17.31 5.11 16.77
N ILE A 83 -17.85 4.00 16.23
CA ILE A 83 -17.32 3.41 15.00
C ILE A 83 -18.22 3.57 13.77
N GLU A 84 -19.47 4.00 13.93
CA GLU A 84 -20.48 4.05 12.86
C GLU A 84 -20.02 4.83 11.62
N GLN A 85 -19.39 5.99 11.80
CA GLN A 85 -18.87 6.80 10.69
C GLN A 85 -17.81 6.05 9.87
N ARG A 86 -16.91 5.32 10.54
CA ARG A 86 -15.88 4.50 9.88
C ARG A 86 -16.51 3.34 9.13
N LEU A 87 -17.49 2.67 9.73
CA LEU A 87 -18.23 1.57 9.09
C LEU A 87 -19.05 2.04 7.87
N LEU A 88 -19.56 3.28 7.89
CA LEU A 88 -20.24 3.89 6.75
C LEU A 88 -19.25 4.18 5.61
N LYS A 89 -18.06 4.71 5.93
CA LYS A 89 -16.98 4.92 4.95
C LYS A 89 -16.56 3.61 4.28
N MET A 90 -16.36 2.54 5.06
CA MET A 90 -16.05 1.20 4.55
C MET A 90 -17.14 0.69 3.61
N ARG A 91 -18.42 0.82 4.00
CA ARG A 91 -19.56 0.43 3.16
C ARG A 91 -19.52 1.13 1.80
N ARG A 92 -19.28 2.45 1.79
CA ARG A 92 -19.21 3.26 0.56
C ARG A 92 -18.03 2.88 -0.34
N ILE A 93 -16.90 2.47 0.24
CA ILE A 93 -15.74 1.98 -0.52
C ILE A 93 -16.06 0.64 -1.17
N LEU A 94 -16.62 -0.29 -0.39
CA LEU A 94 -17.03 -1.61 -0.89
C LEU A 94 -18.06 -1.49 -2.02
N GLU A 95 -19.07 -0.64 -1.85
CA GLU A 95 -20.11 -0.44 -2.85
C GLU A 95 -19.55 0.13 -4.16
N ARG A 96 -18.72 1.18 -4.09
CA ARG A 96 -18.05 1.76 -5.27
C ARG A 96 -17.21 0.73 -5.99
N HIS A 97 -16.48 -0.08 -5.25
CA HIS A 97 -15.64 -1.12 -5.82
C HIS A 97 -16.49 -2.21 -6.51
N CYS A 98 -17.57 -2.68 -5.89
CA CYS A 98 -18.50 -3.63 -6.51
C CYS A 98 -19.17 -3.07 -7.78
N MET A 99 -19.53 -1.78 -7.79
CA MET A 99 -20.06 -1.10 -8.97
C MET A 99 -19.06 -1.08 -10.13
N LYS A 100 -17.80 -0.69 -9.85
CA LYS A 100 -16.74 -0.69 -10.87
C LYS A 100 -16.49 -2.07 -11.48
N ARG A 101 -16.57 -3.13 -10.66
CA ARG A 101 -16.46 -4.52 -11.15
C ARG A 101 -17.61 -4.93 -12.07
N GLN A 102 -18.85 -4.56 -11.73
CA GLN A 102 -20.03 -4.93 -12.51
C GLN A 102 -20.12 -4.20 -13.85
N GLN A 103 -19.60 -2.97 -13.93
CA GLN A 103 -19.60 -2.15 -15.15
C GLN A 103 -18.54 -2.59 -16.18
N GLY A 104 -17.93 -3.77 -16.03
CA GLY A 104 -16.87 -4.23 -16.94
C GLY A 104 -15.55 -3.48 -16.76
N GLY A 105 -15.40 -2.69 -15.69
CA GLY A 105 -14.14 -2.09 -15.27
C GLY A 105 -13.18 -3.13 -14.67
N VAL A 106 -13.07 -4.30 -15.30
CA VAL A 106 -11.86 -5.10 -15.20
C VAL A 106 -10.87 -4.37 -16.09
N VAL A 107 -10.22 -3.35 -15.52
CA VAL A 107 -8.88 -3.03 -15.99
C VAL A 107 -8.15 -4.36 -15.87
N THR A 108 -7.72 -4.93 -16.99
CA THR A 108 -6.66 -5.94 -17.02
C THR A 108 -5.49 -5.29 -16.30
N LYS A 109 -5.48 -5.40 -14.97
CA LYS A 109 -4.42 -4.82 -14.16
C LYS A 109 -3.19 -5.60 -14.58
N ALA A 110 -2.15 -4.88 -15.00
CA ALA A 110 -0.84 -5.47 -15.12
C ALA A 110 -0.58 -6.28 -13.83
N PRO A 111 0.04 -7.47 -13.95
CA PRO A 111 0.46 -8.24 -12.79
C PRO A 111 1.17 -7.32 -11.78
N ALA A 112 0.94 -7.56 -10.49
CA ALA A 112 1.63 -6.80 -9.47
C ALA A 112 3.14 -7.02 -9.64
N CYS A 113 3.90 -5.92 -9.76
CA CYS A 113 5.35 -5.97 -9.77
C CYS A 113 5.84 -6.64 -8.49
N THR A 114 6.67 -7.67 -8.63
CA THR A 114 7.27 -8.42 -7.54
C THR A 114 8.69 -7.93 -7.29
N LYS A 115 9.26 -8.32 -6.14
CA LYS A 115 10.68 -8.04 -5.85
C LYS A 115 11.61 -8.68 -6.89
N ALA A 116 11.23 -9.82 -7.47
CA ALA A 116 12.00 -10.47 -8.52
C ALA A 116 11.99 -9.64 -9.82
N ASP A 117 10.84 -9.05 -10.16
CA ASP A 117 10.72 -8.15 -11.31
C ASP A 117 11.59 -6.90 -11.11
N VAL A 118 11.56 -6.29 -9.93
CA VAL A 118 12.46 -5.16 -9.59
C VAL A 118 13.92 -5.57 -9.71
N ARG A 119 14.28 -6.75 -9.22
CA ARG A 119 15.65 -7.26 -9.34
C ARG A 119 16.09 -7.37 -10.80
N LEU A 120 15.26 -7.96 -11.66
CA LEU A 120 15.57 -8.10 -13.09
C LEU A 120 15.78 -6.74 -13.78
N LEU A 121 14.94 -5.75 -13.45
CA LEU A 121 15.07 -4.40 -14.00
C LEU A 121 16.38 -3.73 -13.56
N VAL A 122 16.71 -3.82 -12.27
CA VAL A 122 17.93 -3.21 -11.73
C VAL A 122 19.19 -3.93 -12.21
N ASP A 123 19.13 -5.26 -12.33
CA ASP A 123 20.24 -6.07 -12.87
C ASP A 123 20.53 -5.68 -14.32
N GLY A 124 19.49 -5.50 -15.15
CA GLY A 124 19.63 -5.00 -16.52
C GLY A 124 20.27 -3.61 -16.59
N LEU A 125 19.88 -2.69 -15.70
CA LEU A 125 20.50 -1.35 -15.62
C LEU A 125 21.98 -1.43 -15.26
N TYR A 126 22.38 -2.31 -14.34
CA TYR A 126 23.79 -2.47 -13.98
C TYR A 126 24.60 -3.20 -15.05
N PHE A 127 24.00 -4.18 -15.73
CA PHE A 127 24.69 -4.97 -16.76
C PHE A 127 25.15 -4.10 -17.95
N ASP A 128 24.27 -3.21 -18.44
CA ASP A 128 24.53 -2.33 -19.57
C ASP A 128 24.95 -0.91 -19.15
N ALA A 129 25.39 -0.72 -17.90
CA ALA A 129 25.73 0.59 -17.37
C ALA A 129 26.92 1.21 -18.13
N THR A 130 26.67 2.30 -18.85
CA THR A 130 27.70 3.06 -19.57
C THR A 130 27.88 4.47 -19.02
N SER A 131 26.97 4.93 -18.15
CA SER A 131 26.97 6.27 -17.60
C SER A 131 26.51 6.30 -16.13
N ALA A 132 26.57 7.48 -15.52
CA ALA A 132 26.01 7.69 -14.18
C ALA A 132 24.48 7.50 -14.14
N LYS A 133 23.79 7.66 -15.28
CA LYS A 133 22.32 7.64 -15.37
C LYS A 133 21.74 6.30 -14.96
N GLU A 134 22.34 5.19 -15.38
CA GLU A 134 21.83 3.85 -15.06
C GLU A 134 21.84 3.59 -13.55
N TYR A 135 22.85 4.10 -12.84
CA TYR A 135 22.91 4.05 -11.37
C TYR A 135 21.86 4.96 -10.71
N GLN A 136 21.55 6.12 -11.29
CA GLN A 136 20.44 6.96 -10.82
C GLN A 136 19.09 6.26 -10.99
N ASP A 137 18.85 5.64 -12.15
CA ASP A 137 17.61 4.93 -12.46
C ASP A 137 17.46 3.67 -11.56
N ALA A 138 18.56 2.96 -11.30
CA ALA A 138 18.59 1.83 -10.38
C ALA A 138 18.21 2.26 -8.96
N ALA A 139 18.76 3.38 -8.48
CA ALA A 139 18.42 3.95 -7.19
C ALA A 139 16.97 4.41 -7.12
N LEU A 140 16.46 5.05 -8.18
CA LEU A 140 15.06 5.43 -8.28
C LEU A 140 14.15 4.21 -8.15
N LEU A 141 14.39 3.15 -8.94
CA LEU A 141 13.59 1.91 -8.90
C LEU A 141 13.61 1.27 -7.52
N CYS A 142 14.78 1.18 -6.89
CA CYS A 142 14.92 0.62 -5.55
C CYS A 142 14.13 1.45 -4.53
N ILE A 143 14.26 2.77 -4.51
CA ILE A 143 13.54 3.62 -3.54
C ILE A 143 12.04 3.62 -3.81
N MET A 144 11.62 3.63 -5.09
CA MET A 144 10.21 3.53 -5.48
C MET A 144 9.55 2.26 -4.95
N TRP A 145 10.25 1.13 -4.94
CA TRP A 145 9.77 -0.11 -4.35
C TRP A 145 9.40 0.08 -2.87
N TYR A 146 10.25 0.75 -2.09
CA TYR A 146 9.99 1.04 -0.67
C TYR A 146 9.00 2.19 -0.45
N ALA A 147 8.88 3.12 -1.41
CA ALA A 147 7.91 4.21 -1.38
C ALA A 147 6.54 3.83 -1.97
N PHE A 148 6.26 2.53 -2.21
CA PHE A 148 5.02 2.04 -2.82
C PHE A 148 4.66 2.75 -4.15
N GLY A 149 5.66 3.04 -4.98
CA GLY A 149 5.49 3.61 -6.32
C GLY A 149 5.26 5.12 -6.37
N ARG A 150 5.47 5.86 -5.27
CA ARG A 150 5.32 7.33 -5.25
C ARG A 150 6.52 8.06 -5.86
N ALA A 151 6.68 7.96 -7.18
CA ALA A 151 7.81 8.57 -7.90
C ALA A 151 7.86 10.10 -7.78
N SER A 152 6.71 10.79 -7.78
CA SER A 152 6.62 12.25 -7.66
C SER A 152 7.26 12.79 -6.38
N ASP A 153 7.09 12.06 -5.27
CA ASP A 153 7.61 12.47 -3.97
C ASP A 153 9.15 12.30 -3.91
N LEU A 154 9.72 11.50 -4.82
CA LEU A 154 11.16 11.25 -4.90
C LEU A 154 11.90 12.25 -5.79
N ALA A 155 11.19 12.98 -6.65
CA ALA A 155 11.79 13.87 -7.66
C ALA A 155 12.63 15.01 -7.03
N PHE A 156 12.35 15.36 -5.77
CA PHE A 156 12.94 16.52 -5.09
C PHE A 156 13.75 16.16 -3.85
N ILE A 157 14.14 14.89 -3.69
CA ILE A 157 14.92 14.48 -2.51
C ILE A 157 16.31 15.09 -2.56
N GLN A 158 16.67 15.79 -1.47
CA GLN A 158 17.99 16.33 -1.22
C GLN A 158 18.76 15.48 -0.21
N LYS A 159 20.09 15.56 -0.25
CA LYS A 159 20.99 14.84 0.66
C LYS A 159 20.73 15.20 2.12
N CYS A 160 20.34 16.45 2.42
CA CYS A 160 19.96 16.89 3.76
C CYS A 160 18.66 16.24 4.29
N ASN A 161 17.88 15.59 3.43
CA ASN A 161 16.71 14.81 3.85
C ASN A 161 17.08 13.39 4.31
N LEU A 162 18.32 12.95 4.06
CA LEU A 162 18.84 11.68 4.54
C LEU A 162 19.40 11.85 5.96
N SER A 163 19.12 10.89 6.83
CA SER A 163 19.72 10.79 8.16
C SER A 163 19.95 9.32 8.52
N VAL A 164 21.01 9.04 9.26
CA VAL A 164 21.32 7.68 9.71
C VAL A 164 20.94 7.57 11.18
N SER A 165 20.14 6.58 11.53
CA SER A 165 19.80 6.27 12.92
C SER A 165 20.66 5.13 13.46
N SER A 166 20.62 4.95 14.78
CA SER A 166 21.15 3.76 15.45
C SER A 166 20.59 2.48 14.80
N GLY A 167 21.47 1.51 14.51
CA GLY A 167 21.08 0.24 13.88
C GLY A 167 21.15 0.21 12.34
N ASN A 168 21.94 1.08 11.71
CA ASN A 168 22.18 1.09 10.26
C ASN A 168 20.91 1.30 9.40
N VAL A 169 19.95 2.07 9.94
CA VAL A 169 18.73 2.45 9.24
C VAL A 169 18.92 3.83 8.62
N LEU A 170 18.67 3.94 7.32
CA LEU A 170 18.67 5.22 6.61
C LEU A 170 17.25 5.79 6.61
N PHE A 171 17.06 6.93 7.25
CA PHE A 171 15.82 7.68 7.26
C PHE A 171 15.82 8.70 6.15
N LEU A 172 14.80 8.62 5.30
CA LEU A 172 14.54 9.55 4.21
C LEU A 172 13.28 10.37 4.56
N ARG A 173 13.45 11.69 4.68
CA ARG A 173 12.31 12.62 4.77
C ARG A 173 11.87 13.01 3.36
N LEU A 174 10.58 12.93 3.09
CA LEU A 174 9.99 13.32 1.80
C LEU A 174 8.73 14.14 2.05
N ILE A 175 8.45 15.09 1.16
CA ILE A 175 7.19 15.83 1.17
C ILE A 175 6.29 15.17 0.14
N CYS A 176 5.11 14.73 0.56
CA CYS A 176 4.15 14.14 -0.37
C CYS A 176 3.65 15.23 -1.33
N ALA A 177 3.86 15.06 -2.63
CA ALA A 177 3.52 16.08 -3.63
C ALA A 177 2.00 16.40 -3.63
N LYS A 178 1.17 15.44 -3.24
CA LYS A 178 -0.29 15.59 -3.24
C LYS A 178 -0.85 16.27 -2.00
N THR A 179 -0.26 16.02 -0.84
CA THR A 179 -0.79 16.52 0.45
C THR A 179 0.04 17.64 1.05
N SER A 180 1.24 17.90 0.51
CA SER A 180 2.25 18.78 1.09
C SER A 180 2.63 18.43 2.53
N GLU A 181 2.35 17.18 2.95
CA GLU A 181 2.70 16.67 4.28
C GLU A 181 4.08 16.03 4.24
N GLU A 182 4.87 16.30 5.28
CA GLU A 182 6.14 15.61 5.50
C GLU A 182 5.89 14.16 5.93
N GLN A 183 6.58 13.24 5.28
CA GLN A 183 6.56 11.81 5.53
C GLN A 183 7.98 11.29 5.73
N GLY A 184 8.14 10.30 6.61
CA GLY A 184 9.40 9.60 6.81
C GLY A 184 9.35 8.20 6.21
N LEU A 185 10.42 7.81 5.52
CA LEU A 185 10.65 6.44 5.06
C LEU A 185 11.92 5.89 5.73
N SER A 186 11.78 4.78 6.47
CA SER A 186 12.91 4.05 7.02
C SER A 186 13.36 2.99 6.02
N LEU A 187 14.58 3.14 5.50
CA LEU A 187 15.21 2.21 4.57
C LEU A 187 16.17 1.31 5.34
N PHE A 188 15.95 0.00 5.20
CA PHE A 188 16.78 -1.04 5.80
C PHE A 188 17.65 -1.68 4.71
N PRO A 189 18.90 -2.09 5.03
CA PRO A 189 19.69 -2.89 4.12
C PRO A 189 18.96 -4.18 3.75
N ASP A 190 18.95 -4.51 2.46
CA ASP A 190 18.45 -5.81 2.00
C ASP A 190 19.49 -6.90 2.35
N LYS A 191 19.08 -7.86 3.19
CA LYS A 191 19.97 -8.93 3.67
C LYS A 191 20.24 -10.02 2.63
N THR A 192 19.48 -10.03 1.54
CA THR A 192 19.41 -11.16 0.60
C THR A 192 19.89 -10.80 -0.81
N SER A 193 19.88 -9.52 -1.16
CA SER A 193 20.13 -9.06 -2.52
C SER A 193 20.69 -7.65 -2.50
N PHE A 194 21.98 -7.51 -2.81
CA PHE A 194 22.61 -6.19 -2.92
C PHE A 194 22.01 -5.37 -4.08
N ILE A 195 21.60 -6.05 -5.16
CA ILE A 195 21.00 -5.44 -6.37
C ILE A 195 19.74 -4.65 -6.02
N THR A 196 18.89 -5.17 -5.14
CA THR A 196 17.64 -4.52 -4.71
C THR A 196 17.80 -3.76 -3.40
N CYS A 197 19.02 -3.64 -2.88
CA CYS A 197 19.27 -2.99 -1.61
C CYS A 197 19.19 -1.47 -1.78
N PRO A 198 18.26 -0.78 -1.09
CA PRO A 198 18.05 0.66 -1.30
C PRO A 198 19.27 1.47 -0.85
N LEU A 199 19.97 1.03 0.21
CA LEU A 199 21.18 1.69 0.69
C LEU A 199 22.34 1.54 -0.30
N HIS A 200 22.50 0.35 -0.90
CA HIS A 200 23.52 0.13 -1.93
C HIS A 200 23.22 0.97 -3.17
N ALA A 201 21.98 0.96 -3.64
CA ALA A 201 21.58 1.71 -4.82
C ALA A 201 21.76 3.23 -4.63
N ILE A 202 21.37 3.78 -3.47
CA ILE A 202 21.64 5.18 -3.12
C ILE A 202 23.14 5.46 -3.09
N GLY A 203 23.93 4.61 -2.44
CA GLY A 203 25.38 4.76 -2.37
C GLY A 203 26.04 4.77 -3.75
N ALA A 204 25.64 3.85 -4.63
CA ALA A 204 26.13 3.77 -6.00
C ALA A 204 25.73 5.02 -6.80
N ALA A 205 24.46 5.44 -6.73
CA ALA A 205 24.01 6.66 -7.39
C ALA A 205 24.79 7.89 -6.93
N LEU A 206 25.06 8.03 -5.62
CA LEU A 206 25.86 9.14 -5.09
C LEU A 206 27.31 9.09 -5.55
N ALA A 207 27.93 7.90 -5.57
CA ALA A 207 29.31 7.72 -6.01
C ALA A 207 29.51 8.06 -7.49
N MET A 208 28.47 7.85 -8.30
CA MET A 208 28.51 8.13 -9.74
C MET A 208 28.17 9.58 -10.09
N GLN A 209 27.87 10.44 -9.10
CA GLN A 209 27.68 11.86 -9.37
C GLN A 209 29.02 12.52 -9.74
N THR A 210 29.10 13.07 -10.96
CA THR A 210 30.34 13.67 -11.48
C THR A 210 30.57 15.11 -11.01
N HIS A 211 29.59 15.72 -10.34
CA HIS A 211 29.66 17.09 -9.85
C HIS A 211 28.99 17.21 -8.48
N PRO A 212 29.38 18.20 -7.65
CA PRO A 212 28.70 18.49 -6.40
C PRO A 212 27.21 18.80 -6.64
N ALA A 213 26.33 17.90 -6.20
CA ALA A 213 24.89 18.06 -6.27
C ALA A 213 24.27 18.00 -4.86
N SER A 214 23.23 18.79 -4.62
CA SER A 214 22.43 18.70 -3.39
C SER A 214 21.37 17.62 -3.46
N SER A 215 20.97 17.21 -4.67
CA SER A 215 20.02 16.12 -4.93
C SER A 215 20.62 14.76 -4.60
N VAL A 216 19.76 13.85 -4.12
CA VAL A 216 20.11 12.42 -4.03
C VAL A 216 20.06 11.76 -5.41
N LEU A 217 19.08 12.15 -6.23
CA LEU A 217 18.89 11.62 -7.59
C LEU A 217 18.89 12.74 -8.63
N ASN A 218 19.59 12.55 -9.74
CA ASN A 218 19.60 13.49 -10.86
C ASN A 218 18.49 13.14 -11.88
N LEU A 219 17.28 13.59 -11.58
CA LEU A 219 16.06 13.28 -12.36
C LEU A 219 15.72 14.42 -13.32
N GLU A 220 16.61 14.68 -14.29
CA GLU A 220 16.47 15.80 -15.25
C GLU A 220 15.16 15.77 -16.07
N HIS A 221 14.54 14.60 -16.22
CA HIS A 221 13.31 14.41 -16.99
C HIS A 221 12.02 14.68 -16.19
N LEU A 222 12.02 14.50 -14.87
CA LEU A 222 10.83 14.72 -14.04
C LEU A 222 10.59 16.20 -13.72
N ALA A 223 11.67 17.00 -13.66
CA ALA A 223 11.60 18.44 -13.43
C ALA A 223 10.90 19.21 -14.57
N LYS A 224 10.91 18.68 -15.80
CA LYS A 224 10.25 19.32 -16.95
C LYS A 224 8.72 19.19 -16.92
N SER A 225 8.17 18.22 -16.20
CA SER A 225 6.72 17.99 -16.14
C SER A 225 5.97 18.99 -15.26
N GLU A 226 6.61 19.61 -14.26
CA GLU A 226 5.94 20.57 -13.37
C GLU A 226 5.89 22.00 -13.95
N ASN A 227 6.85 22.37 -14.79
CA ASN A 227 6.86 23.72 -15.40
C ASN A 227 5.74 23.92 -16.43
N LEU A 228 5.17 22.83 -16.98
CA LEU A 228 4.00 22.92 -17.87
C LEU A 228 2.68 23.07 -17.09
N ALA A 229 2.64 22.67 -15.81
CA ALA A 229 1.46 22.78 -14.95
C ALA A 229 1.37 24.14 -14.22
N LYS A 230 2.38 25.01 -14.35
CA LYS A 230 2.41 26.38 -13.79
C LYS A 230 2.15 27.47 -14.84
N GLN A 231 1.79 27.09 -16.07
CA GLN A 231 1.45 28.03 -17.16
C GLN A 231 0.02 27.89 -17.69
N LEU A 232 -0.88 27.26 -16.91
CA LEU A 232 -2.33 27.32 -17.08
C LEU A 232 -2.96 27.73 -15.75
#